data_AF-A0A0K1EQX5-F1
#
_entry.id   AF-A0A0K1EQX5-F1
#
_cell.length_a   1.000
_cell.length_b   1.000
_cell.length_c   1.000
_cell.angle_alpha   90.00
_cell.angle_beta   90.00
_cell.angle_gamma   90.00
#
_symmetry.space_group_name_H-M   'P 1'
#
loop_
_entity.id
_entity.type
_entity.pdbx_description
1 polymer ?
#
loop_
_entity_poly.entity_id
_entity_poly.type
_entity_poly.pdbx_seq_one_letter_code
_entity_poly.pdbx_strand_id
1 'polypeptide(L)'
;MTQQLSSPSSSHSPGQITASMRAATPPPSGPKVLRIGLVQGGRVLEERVLKERADVTIGPSEKSMFVLVNRALPPSFKLFESVGSEYQLTFLDGMKGRIASTRGVVELDTLKASAKRVQHGNLHAYQVPITDDARGKIVLGETAFLFQFIAPPPVEARSLHPTAVRSSLVEQVDWTTTIIAAFSFLIHFGVVGSIYSDWMDPVIDDESNVAALIESVKQLPPPPPVEQPKETETATAQTAQAAAEAPKASGASKGASAPGKVSDARAAAIVNELQQLEMQMLGALSSTGNATANVLTSGDVSLELLEGAASSNSGVGRGGVAGLNLSSGGSGTVRPGAVGGSGLAGIGDTSSAGPATAGSTQKVKGPVGSAQVGGAAVSGGNVANASSVVAGMGAGFRRCYNRGLQEDPTMKGSVRITARIGPNGEVLSATPSGGGLSGTVVSCVVARVMSAQFAPPEGGGATVVIPVTFVSQ
;
A
#
# COMPACT_ATOMS: atom_id res chain seq x y z
N MET A 1 74.61 35.97 15.78
CA MET A 1 73.26 35.45 16.02
C MET A 1 72.48 35.61 14.74
N THR A 2 72.35 34.53 13.96
CA THR A 2 71.55 34.51 12.73
C THR A 2 71.08 33.07 12.58
N GLN A 3 69.92 32.77 13.19
CA GLN A 3 69.27 31.47 13.09
C GLN A 3 68.58 31.37 11.73
N GLN A 4 68.94 30.35 10.96
CA GLN A 4 68.16 29.87 9.82
C GLN A 4 66.88 29.22 10.34
N LEU A 5 65.72 29.79 9.99
CA LEU A 5 64.43 29.14 10.19
C LEU A 5 64.14 28.17 9.04
N SER A 6 64.14 26.89 9.38
CA SER A 6 63.67 25.78 8.57
C SER A 6 62.16 25.89 8.31
N SER A 7 61.75 25.81 7.04
CA SER A 7 60.34 25.68 6.65
C SER A 7 59.89 24.20 6.74
N PRO A 8 58.76 23.87 7.38
CA PRO A 8 58.25 22.51 7.38
C PRO A 8 57.46 22.19 6.10
N SER A 9 57.76 21.00 5.55
CA SER A 9 57.16 20.38 4.39
C SER A 9 55.66 20.09 4.54
N SER A 10 54.93 20.29 3.45
CA SER A 10 53.54 19.96 3.22
C SER A 10 53.21 18.47 3.34
N SER A 11 52.16 18.12 4.10
CA SER A 11 51.41 16.87 3.93
C SER A 11 49.92 17.17 3.76
N HIS A 12 49.48 17.25 2.50
CA HIS A 12 48.05 17.20 2.17
C HIS A 12 47.57 15.76 2.38
N SER A 13 46.78 15.53 3.42
CA SER A 13 46.06 14.28 3.61
C SER A 13 44.95 14.19 2.55
N PRO A 14 44.95 13.18 1.65
CA PRO A 14 43.86 12.98 0.71
C PRO A 14 42.56 12.69 1.47
N GLY A 15 41.47 13.32 1.01
CA GLY A 15 40.17 13.34 1.66
C GLY A 15 39.70 12.00 2.19
N GLN A 16 39.24 12.01 3.44
CA GLN A 16 38.52 10.88 3.99
C GLN A 16 37.28 10.61 3.14
N ILE A 17 37.29 9.43 2.52
CA ILE A 17 36.18 8.90 1.78
C ILE A 17 35.05 8.70 2.79
N THR A 18 33.98 9.50 2.69
CA THR A 18 32.79 9.33 3.52
C THR A 18 32.28 7.89 3.37
N ALA A 19 31.90 7.27 4.49
CA ALA A 19 31.46 5.87 4.60
C ALA A 19 30.32 5.48 3.61
N SER A 20 29.69 6.47 2.97
CA SER A 20 28.69 6.31 1.90
C SER A 20 29.25 5.83 0.55
N MET A 21 30.55 5.94 0.27
CA MET A 21 31.12 5.52 -1.03
C MET A 21 31.73 4.10 -1.04
N ARG A 22 31.71 3.39 0.09
CA ARG A 22 32.20 1.98 0.16
C ARG A 22 31.08 0.95 0.01
N ALA A 23 29.96 1.32 -0.60
CA ALA A 23 28.91 0.38 -0.99
C ALA A 23 29.15 -0.16 -2.41
N ALA A 24 30.34 -0.71 -2.66
CA ALA A 24 30.45 -1.70 -3.72
C ALA A 24 29.74 -2.94 -3.19
N THR A 25 28.58 -3.28 -3.78
CA THR A 25 27.88 -4.52 -3.49
C THR A 25 28.90 -5.66 -3.57
N PRO A 26 29.21 -6.38 -2.48
CA PRO A 26 30.09 -7.53 -2.58
C PRO A 26 29.48 -8.48 -3.60
N PRO A 27 30.28 -9.09 -4.51
CA PRO A 27 29.77 -10.15 -5.36
C PRO A 27 29.08 -11.19 -4.48
N PRO A 28 27.95 -11.78 -4.90
CA PRO A 28 27.13 -12.64 -4.06
C PRO A 28 27.99 -13.79 -3.51
N SER A 29 28.45 -13.63 -2.27
CA SER A 29 29.34 -14.57 -1.60
C SER A 29 28.48 -15.46 -0.74
N GLY A 30 27.87 -16.44 -1.39
CA GLY A 30 27.05 -17.47 -0.73
C GLY A 30 26.80 -18.64 -1.67
N PRO A 31 26.49 -19.83 -1.12
CA PRO A 31 26.07 -20.96 -1.94
C PRO A 31 24.86 -20.56 -2.78
N LYS A 32 24.73 -21.10 -4.00
CA LYS A 32 23.58 -20.80 -4.84
C LYS A 32 22.29 -21.22 -4.13
N VAL A 33 21.26 -20.44 -4.35
CA VAL A 33 19.93 -20.66 -3.81
C VAL A 33 18.98 -21.16 -4.87
N LEU A 34 17.97 -21.90 -4.44
CA LEU A 34 16.99 -22.50 -5.32
C LEU A 34 15.86 -21.50 -5.62
N ARG A 35 15.65 -21.21 -6.91
CA ARG A 35 14.50 -20.46 -7.43
C ARG A 35 13.53 -21.45 -8.04
N ILE A 36 12.26 -21.38 -7.66
CA ILE A 36 11.21 -22.29 -8.10
C ILE A 36 10.00 -21.50 -8.57
N GLY A 37 9.57 -21.75 -9.79
CA GLY A 37 8.33 -21.25 -10.37
C GLY A 37 7.29 -22.35 -10.50
N LEU A 38 6.09 -22.09 -10.00
CA LEU A 38 4.90 -22.90 -10.19
C LEU A 38 4.11 -22.37 -11.40
N VAL A 39 3.87 -23.22 -12.38
CA VAL A 39 3.12 -22.91 -13.59
C VAL A 39 1.93 -23.86 -13.70
N GLN A 40 0.72 -23.37 -13.93
CA GLN A 40 -0.46 -24.20 -14.15
C GLN A 40 -1.23 -23.69 -15.36
N GLY A 41 -1.62 -24.58 -16.27
CA GLY A 41 -2.35 -24.19 -17.49
C GLY A 41 -1.61 -23.16 -18.37
N GLY A 42 -0.27 -23.17 -18.32
CA GLY A 42 0.59 -22.22 -19.05
C GLY A 42 0.75 -20.84 -18.40
N ARG A 43 0.09 -20.57 -17.26
CA ARG A 43 0.26 -19.33 -16.48
C ARG A 43 1.18 -19.57 -15.30
N VAL A 44 2.10 -18.64 -15.03
CA VAL A 44 2.93 -18.65 -13.82
C VAL A 44 2.06 -18.23 -12.66
N LEU A 45 1.79 -19.15 -11.72
CA LEU A 45 0.98 -18.88 -10.54
C LEU A 45 1.80 -18.27 -9.41
N GLU A 46 3.00 -18.81 -9.19
CA GLU A 46 3.85 -18.38 -8.10
C GLU A 46 5.32 -18.57 -8.46
N GLU A 47 6.17 -17.68 -7.95
CA GLU A 47 7.61 -17.83 -8.03
C GLU A 47 8.23 -17.52 -6.68
N ARG A 48 9.09 -18.42 -6.18
CA ARG A 48 9.80 -18.25 -4.93
C ARG A 48 11.30 -18.46 -5.12
N VAL A 49 12.08 -17.50 -4.62
CA VAL A 49 13.52 -17.64 -4.44
C VAL A 49 13.76 -17.92 -2.97
N LEU A 50 14.34 -19.09 -2.66
CA LEU A 50 14.71 -19.41 -1.29
C LEU A 50 15.87 -18.52 -0.86
N LYS A 51 15.77 -17.84 0.28
CA LYS A 51 16.88 -17.01 0.80
C LYS A 51 18.00 -17.86 1.38
N GLU A 52 17.63 -19.00 1.96
CA GLU A 52 18.50 -19.97 2.59
C GLU A 52 18.17 -21.36 2.05
N ARG A 53 19.09 -22.31 2.20
CA ARG A 53 18.85 -23.69 1.77
C ARG A 53 17.85 -24.37 2.70
N ALA A 54 16.68 -24.67 2.17
CA ALA A 54 15.61 -25.36 2.88
C ALA A 54 14.96 -26.42 2.01
N ASP A 55 14.25 -27.34 2.65
CA ASP A 55 13.40 -28.33 2.00
C ASP A 55 12.22 -27.65 1.31
N VAL A 56 11.91 -28.08 0.09
CA VAL A 56 10.78 -27.59 -0.69
C VAL A 56 9.68 -28.63 -0.68
N THR A 57 8.56 -28.28 -0.07
CA THR A 57 7.40 -29.14 0.04
C THR A 57 6.27 -28.70 -0.90
N ILE A 58 5.60 -29.67 -1.50
CA ILE A 58 4.44 -29.50 -2.38
C ILE A 58 3.31 -30.43 -1.91
N GLY A 59 2.06 -29.98 -1.98
CA GLY A 59 0.92 -30.82 -1.57
C GLY A 59 -0.32 -30.01 -1.21
N PRO A 60 -1.46 -30.66 -0.92
CA PRO A 60 -2.70 -29.98 -0.57
C PRO A 60 -2.72 -29.40 0.85
N SER A 61 -1.71 -29.66 1.68
CA SER A 61 -1.63 -29.06 3.01
C SER A 61 -1.20 -27.59 2.96
N GLU A 62 -1.82 -26.76 3.80
CA GLU A 62 -1.42 -25.36 4.01
C GLU A 62 0.01 -25.21 4.55
N LYS A 63 0.59 -26.28 5.12
CA LYS A 63 1.98 -26.30 5.60
C LYS A 63 2.99 -26.52 4.47
N SER A 64 2.55 -26.87 3.28
CA SER A 64 3.44 -27.05 2.13
C SER A 64 3.88 -25.69 1.57
N MET A 65 5.12 -25.61 1.09
CA MET A 65 5.62 -24.37 0.46
C MET A 65 4.78 -23.99 -0.76
N PHE A 66 4.46 -24.96 -1.61
CA PHE A 66 3.52 -24.78 -2.72
C PHE A 66 2.28 -25.62 -2.46
N VAL A 67 1.16 -24.94 -2.19
CA VAL A 67 -0.12 -25.57 -1.93
C VAL A 67 -0.77 -25.94 -3.25
N LEU A 68 -0.96 -27.23 -3.49
CA LEU A 68 -1.56 -27.77 -4.70
C LEU A 68 -2.75 -28.68 -4.40
N VAL A 69 -3.89 -28.41 -5.02
CA VAL A 69 -5.05 -29.30 -4.97
C VAL A 69 -4.86 -30.43 -5.99
N ASN A 70 -4.02 -31.41 -5.64
CA ASN A 70 -3.77 -32.58 -6.48
C ASN A 70 -3.86 -33.87 -5.65
N ARG A 71 -4.79 -34.75 -6.02
CA ARG A 71 -5.04 -36.03 -5.34
C ARG A 71 -3.89 -37.04 -5.50
N ALA A 72 -3.01 -36.84 -6.49
CA ALA A 72 -1.85 -37.69 -6.71
C ALA A 72 -0.69 -37.41 -5.74
N LEU A 73 -0.75 -36.30 -4.99
CA LEU A 73 0.27 -35.94 -4.00
C LEU A 73 -0.18 -36.27 -2.58
N PRO A 74 0.73 -36.76 -1.73
CA PRO A 74 0.55 -36.74 -0.28
C PRO A 74 0.27 -35.33 0.26
N PRO A 75 -0.28 -35.19 1.48
CA PRO A 75 -0.56 -33.89 2.09
C PRO A 75 0.61 -32.90 2.07
N SER A 76 1.83 -33.40 2.30
CA SER A 76 3.06 -32.65 2.14
C SER A 76 4.15 -33.58 1.60
N PHE A 77 4.63 -33.32 0.40
CA PHE A 77 5.64 -34.09 -0.30
C PHE A 77 6.88 -33.23 -0.50
N LYS A 78 8.04 -33.68 -0.03
CA LYS A 78 9.32 -32.97 -0.23
C LYS A 78 9.79 -33.17 -1.67
N LEU A 79 9.59 -32.19 -2.53
CA LEU A 79 10.11 -32.20 -3.90
C LEU A 79 11.63 -32.04 -3.91
N PHE A 80 12.15 -31.09 -3.14
CA PHE A 80 13.59 -30.92 -2.94
C PHE A 80 13.91 -31.06 -1.45
N GLU A 81 14.89 -31.90 -1.12
CA GLU A 81 15.39 -32.06 0.24
C GLU A 81 16.82 -31.54 0.31
N SER A 82 17.09 -30.66 1.27
CA SER A 82 18.41 -30.07 1.50
C SER A 82 19.22 -31.01 2.39
N VAL A 83 20.16 -31.75 1.80
CA VAL A 83 21.02 -32.70 2.53
C VAL A 83 22.46 -32.17 2.52
N GLY A 84 22.84 -31.48 3.59
CA GLY A 84 24.15 -30.84 3.70
C GLY A 84 24.35 -29.76 2.64
N SER A 85 25.33 -29.94 1.75
CA SER A 85 25.64 -29.01 0.65
C SER A 85 25.04 -29.41 -0.70
N GLU A 86 24.19 -30.44 -0.75
CA GLU A 86 23.54 -30.88 -1.97
C GLU A 86 22.02 -30.89 -1.82
N TYR A 87 21.32 -30.78 -2.96
CA TYR A 87 19.88 -30.98 -3.00
C TYR A 87 19.57 -32.35 -3.54
N GLN A 88 18.63 -33.04 -2.92
CA GLN A 88 18.09 -34.28 -3.44
C GLN A 88 16.70 -34.01 -4.02
N LEU A 89 16.54 -34.25 -5.32
CA LEU A 89 15.23 -34.19 -5.96
C LEU A 89 14.53 -35.52 -5.73
N THR A 90 13.34 -35.46 -5.13
CA THR A 90 12.48 -36.61 -4.93
C THR A 90 11.26 -36.46 -5.83
N PHE A 91 10.99 -37.47 -6.65
CA PHE A 91 9.87 -37.45 -7.59
C PHE A 91 9.11 -38.77 -7.62
N LEU A 92 7.84 -38.70 -8.00
CA LEU A 92 6.93 -39.85 -8.09
C LEU A 92 6.89 -40.41 -9.51
N ASP A 93 6.38 -41.63 -9.67
CA ASP A 93 6.33 -42.30 -10.98
C ASP A 93 5.50 -41.52 -12.03
N GLY A 94 4.44 -40.86 -11.58
CA GLY A 94 3.58 -40.00 -12.43
C GLY A 94 4.17 -38.63 -12.79
N MET A 95 5.35 -38.28 -12.28
CA MET A 95 6.04 -37.03 -12.63
C MET A 95 6.89 -37.22 -13.88
N LYS A 96 6.84 -36.24 -14.78
CA LYS A 96 7.66 -36.19 -15.99
C LYS A 96 8.51 -34.93 -15.95
N GLY A 97 9.66 -34.92 -16.63
CA GLY A 97 10.47 -33.71 -16.60
C GLY A 97 11.79 -33.85 -17.30
N ARG A 98 12.48 -32.71 -17.41
CA ARG A 98 13.83 -32.62 -17.97
C ARG A 98 14.68 -31.77 -17.06
N ILE A 99 15.89 -32.27 -16.79
CA ILE A 99 16.88 -31.61 -15.95
C ILE A 99 18.11 -31.37 -16.81
N ALA A 100 18.54 -30.13 -16.89
CA ALA A 100 19.74 -29.69 -17.57
C ALA A 100 20.81 -29.36 -16.53
N SER A 101 21.98 -29.97 -16.68
CA SER A 101 23.20 -29.70 -15.90
C SER A 101 24.36 -29.52 -16.89
N THR A 102 25.54 -29.14 -16.41
CA THR A 102 26.80 -29.12 -17.17
C THR A 102 27.11 -30.44 -17.87
N ARG A 103 26.64 -31.58 -17.34
CA ARG A 103 26.81 -32.90 -17.95
C ARG A 103 25.86 -33.18 -19.13
N GLY A 104 24.87 -32.33 -19.36
CA GLY A 104 23.87 -32.49 -20.41
C GLY A 104 22.43 -32.40 -19.90
N VAL A 105 21.48 -32.69 -20.79
CA VAL A 105 20.05 -32.72 -20.48
C VAL A 105 19.59 -34.17 -20.34
N VAL A 106 18.94 -34.49 -19.24
CA VAL A 106 18.46 -35.83 -18.91
C VAL A 106 16.97 -35.78 -18.57
N GLU A 107 16.21 -36.76 -19.04
CA GLU A 107 14.78 -36.87 -18.74
C GLU A 107 14.56 -37.63 -17.42
N LEU A 108 13.52 -37.25 -16.70
CA LEU A 108 13.23 -37.81 -15.37
C LEU A 108 12.99 -39.33 -15.42
N ASP A 109 12.38 -39.82 -16.49
CA ASP A 109 12.15 -41.26 -16.70
C ASP A 109 13.46 -42.04 -16.86
N THR A 110 14.47 -41.47 -17.51
CA THR A 110 15.80 -42.09 -17.62
C THR A 110 16.55 -42.10 -16.29
N LEU A 111 16.31 -41.07 -15.45
CA LEU A 111 16.91 -40.99 -14.11
C LEU A 111 16.36 -42.03 -13.14
N LYS A 112 15.15 -42.57 -13.35
CA LYS A 112 14.55 -43.62 -12.51
C LYS A 112 15.43 -44.86 -12.40
N ALA A 113 16.20 -45.19 -13.45
CA ALA A 113 17.09 -46.34 -13.46
C ALA A 113 18.28 -46.19 -12.49
N SER A 114 18.79 -44.96 -12.34
CA SER A 114 19.91 -44.62 -11.45
C SER A 114 19.48 -44.05 -10.09
N ALA A 115 18.19 -43.81 -9.89
CA ALA A 115 17.66 -43.17 -8.69
C ALA A 115 17.58 -44.13 -7.50
N LYS A 116 17.83 -43.60 -6.30
CA LYS A 116 17.57 -44.31 -5.05
C LYS A 116 16.06 -44.40 -4.85
N ARG A 117 15.52 -45.61 -4.71
CA ARG A 117 14.10 -45.81 -4.40
C ARG A 117 13.86 -45.55 -2.93
N VAL A 118 12.90 -44.68 -2.63
CA VAL A 118 12.51 -44.30 -1.26
C VAL A 118 11.01 -44.48 -1.15
N GLN A 119 10.53 -45.03 -0.03
CA GLN A 119 9.10 -45.08 0.25
C GLN A 119 8.67 -43.80 0.97
N HIS A 120 7.67 -43.11 0.44
CA HIS A 120 7.09 -41.92 1.05
C HIS A 120 5.62 -42.20 1.37
N GLY A 121 5.38 -42.72 2.57
CA GLY A 121 4.08 -43.32 2.93
C GLY A 121 3.78 -44.53 2.05
N ASN A 122 2.62 -44.50 1.39
CA ASN A 122 2.17 -45.60 0.50
C ASN A 122 2.67 -45.45 -0.95
N LEU A 123 3.51 -44.45 -1.25
CA LEU A 123 3.96 -44.17 -2.61
C LEU A 123 5.45 -44.50 -2.77
N HIS A 124 5.79 -45.04 -3.94
CA HIS A 124 7.18 -45.20 -4.37
C HIS A 124 7.69 -43.88 -4.95
N ALA A 125 8.74 -43.35 -4.34
CA ALA A 125 9.45 -42.17 -4.79
C ALA A 125 10.87 -42.52 -5.23
N TYR A 126 11.40 -41.71 -6.13
CA TYR A 126 12.75 -41.82 -6.65
C TYR A 126 13.53 -40.58 -6.26
N GLN A 127 14.70 -40.78 -5.65
CA GLN A 127 15.55 -39.72 -5.14
C GLN A 127 16.85 -39.66 -5.94
N VAL A 128 17.20 -38.48 -6.44
CA VAL A 128 18.39 -38.23 -7.25
C VAL A 128 19.13 -36.99 -6.72
N PRO A 129 20.45 -37.06 -6.48
CA PRO A 129 21.22 -35.89 -6.10
C PRO A 129 21.33 -34.90 -7.26
N ILE A 130 21.17 -33.62 -6.94
CA ILE A 130 21.24 -32.50 -7.87
C ILE A 130 22.23 -31.46 -7.35
N THR A 131 23.07 -30.99 -8.27
CA THR A 131 24.09 -29.98 -8.04
C THR A 131 23.63 -28.56 -8.40
N ASP A 132 24.34 -27.55 -7.89
CA ASP A 132 24.05 -26.11 -8.02
C ASP A 132 24.10 -25.56 -9.47
N ASP A 133 24.48 -26.35 -10.47
CA ASP A 133 24.44 -25.99 -11.88
C ASP A 133 23.17 -26.46 -12.59
N ALA A 134 22.34 -27.25 -11.90
CA ALA A 134 21.14 -27.81 -12.47
C ALA A 134 20.00 -26.79 -12.62
N ARG A 135 19.24 -26.96 -13.69
CA ARG A 135 17.95 -26.29 -13.91
C ARG A 135 17.02 -27.24 -14.62
N GLY A 136 15.73 -27.15 -14.39
CA GLY A 136 14.82 -28.12 -14.98
C GLY A 136 13.36 -27.73 -14.91
N LYS A 137 12.56 -28.59 -15.56
CA LYS A 137 11.11 -28.54 -15.52
C LYS A 137 10.61 -29.91 -15.09
N ILE A 138 9.78 -29.93 -14.06
CA ILE A 138 9.07 -31.11 -13.57
C ILE A 138 7.59 -30.87 -13.78
N VAL A 139 6.87 -31.81 -14.34
CA VAL A 139 5.46 -31.74 -14.71
C VAL A 139 4.71 -32.82 -13.97
N LEU A 140 3.62 -32.44 -13.34
CA LEU A 140 2.69 -33.30 -12.63
C LEU A 140 1.27 -32.91 -13.07
N GLY A 141 0.67 -33.71 -13.94
CA GLY A 141 -0.62 -33.38 -14.55
C GLY A 141 -0.54 -32.07 -15.34
N GLU A 142 -1.34 -31.08 -14.95
CA GLU A 142 -1.40 -29.75 -15.56
C GLU A 142 -0.44 -28.73 -14.94
N THR A 143 0.21 -29.12 -13.84
CA THR A 143 1.12 -28.28 -13.08
C THR A 143 2.56 -28.56 -13.48
N ALA A 144 3.36 -27.50 -13.65
CA ALA A 144 4.77 -27.59 -13.92
C ALA A 144 5.58 -26.75 -12.92
N PHE A 145 6.60 -27.37 -12.34
CA PHE A 145 7.60 -26.74 -11.51
C PHE A 145 8.86 -26.47 -12.34
N LEU A 146 9.19 -25.20 -12.50
CA LEU A 146 10.46 -24.76 -13.06
C LEU A 146 11.42 -24.49 -11.91
N PHE A 147 12.63 -25.01 -11.98
CA PHE A 147 13.63 -24.73 -10.95
C PHE A 147 14.98 -24.35 -11.56
N GLN A 148 15.70 -23.50 -10.85
CA GLN A 148 17.05 -23.08 -11.21
C GLN A 148 17.82 -22.68 -9.96
N PHE A 149 19.10 -23.06 -9.89
CA PHE A 149 20.02 -22.51 -8.90
C PHE A 149 20.59 -21.18 -9.37
N ILE A 150 20.33 -20.13 -8.60
CA ILE A 150 20.81 -18.76 -8.87
C ILE A 150 21.68 -18.27 -7.73
N ALA A 151 22.53 -17.29 -7.98
CA ALA A 151 23.24 -16.61 -6.91
C ALA A 151 22.21 -15.96 -5.96
N PRO A 152 22.43 -16.01 -4.62
CA PRO A 152 21.51 -15.40 -3.68
C PRO A 152 21.34 -13.92 -4.04
N PRO A 153 20.09 -13.42 -4.16
CA PRO A 153 19.89 -11.99 -4.33
C PRO A 153 20.53 -11.27 -3.13
N PRO A 154 21.22 -10.13 -3.35
CA PRO A 154 21.77 -9.36 -2.24
C PRO A 154 20.68 -9.13 -1.21
N VAL A 155 20.91 -9.57 0.03
CA VAL A 155 19.98 -9.31 1.12
C VAL A 155 19.98 -7.80 1.29
N GLU A 156 18.95 -7.14 0.77
CA GLU A 156 18.75 -5.72 1.05
C GLU A 156 18.70 -5.60 2.56
N ALA A 157 19.69 -4.91 3.14
CA ALA A 157 19.67 -4.54 4.53
C ALA A 157 18.31 -3.88 4.75
N ARG A 158 17.45 -4.51 5.56
CA ARG A 158 16.10 -4.01 5.83
C ARG A 158 16.21 -2.51 5.99
N SER A 159 15.49 -1.75 5.18
CA SER A 159 15.47 -0.31 5.32
C SER A 159 15.18 -0.04 6.78
N LEU A 160 16.15 0.62 7.43
CA LEU A 160 15.93 1.26 8.72
C LEU A 160 14.92 2.35 8.40
N HIS A 161 13.64 1.96 8.37
CA HIS A 161 12.56 2.90 8.43
C HIS A 161 12.90 3.78 9.62
N PRO A 162 12.93 5.12 9.46
CA PRO A 162 13.11 6.00 10.58
C PRO A 162 12.15 5.51 11.66
N THR A 163 12.65 5.28 12.86
CA THR A 163 11.88 4.79 14.01
C THR A 163 10.58 5.58 14.22
N ALA A 164 10.51 6.79 13.65
CA ALA A 164 9.33 7.63 13.48
C ALA A 164 8.10 6.98 12.81
N VAL A 165 8.23 5.94 11.97
CA VAL A 165 7.08 5.25 11.34
C VAL A 165 6.77 3.90 12.00
N ARG A 166 7.58 3.51 13.00
CA ARG A 166 7.34 2.37 13.88
C ARG A 166 7.24 2.81 15.34
N SER A 167 6.72 4.01 15.62
CA SER A 167 6.19 4.28 16.96
C SER A 167 5.00 3.36 17.13
N SER A 168 5.21 2.28 17.88
CA SER A 168 4.16 1.37 18.32
C SER A 168 2.98 2.19 18.83
N LEU A 169 1.73 1.78 18.53
CA LEU A 169 0.54 2.43 19.07
C LEU A 169 0.56 2.55 20.60
N VAL A 170 1.41 1.76 21.27
CA VAL A 170 1.68 1.78 22.72
C VAL A 170 2.52 2.99 23.16
N GLU A 171 3.33 3.56 22.28
CA GLU A 171 4.24 4.69 22.56
C GLU A 171 3.56 6.05 22.31
N GLN A 172 2.41 6.05 21.61
CA GLN A 172 1.53 7.22 21.46
C GLN A 172 0.50 7.34 22.59
N VAL A 173 0.38 6.31 23.44
CA VAL A 173 -0.50 6.37 24.62
C VAL A 173 0.23 7.13 25.72
N ASP A 174 -0.28 8.33 26.01
CA ASP A 174 0.13 9.06 27.19
C ASP A 174 -0.39 8.35 28.44
N TRP A 175 0.51 7.60 29.07
CA TRP A 175 0.22 6.85 30.28
C TRP A 175 -0.20 7.75 31.45
N THR A 176 0.25 9.01 31.49
CA THR A 176 -0.17 9.92 32.56
C THR A 176 -1.65 10.30 32.42
N THR A 177 -2.10 10.66 31.22
CA THR A 177 -3.52 10.93 30.97
C THR A 177 -4.36 9.66 31.07
N THR A 178 -3.85 8.50 30.66
CA THR A 178 -4.56 7.22 30.81
C THR A 178 -4.73 6.84 32.29
N ILE A 179 -3.71 7.03 33.11
CA ILE A 179 -3.77 6.79 34.57
C ILE A 179 -4.76 7.77 35.22
N ILE A 180 -4.69 9.06 34.88
CA ILE A 180 -5.62 10.07 35.41
C ILE A 180 -7.07 9.75 34.99
N ALA A 181 -7.28 9.35 33.74
CA ALA A 181 -8.60 8.95 33.24
C ALA A 181 -9.12 7.69 33.95
N ALA A 182 -8.26 6.69 34.19
CA ALA A 182 -8.61 5.48 34.92
C ALA A 182 -8.97 5.78 36.39
N PHE A 183 -8.19 6.61 37.09
CA PHE A 183 -8.51 7.02 38.46
C PHE A 183 -9.78 7.87 38.52
N SER A 184 -9.96 8.80 37.58
CA SER A 184 -11.20 9.57 37.46
C SER A 184 -12.39 8.63 37.26
N PHE A 185 -12.31 7.68 36.34
CA PHE A 185 -13.34 6.68 36.12
C PHE A 185 -13.65 5.88 37.38
N LEU A 186 -12.63 5.38 38.09
CA LEU A 186 -12.80 4.58 39.29
C LEU A 186 -13.44 5.38 40.43
N ILE A 187 -13.07 6.65 40.60
CA ILE A 187 -13.69 7.54 41.59
C ILE A 187 -15.15 7.82 41.24
N HIS A 188 -15.45 8.19 39.99
CA HIS A 188 -16.82 8.50 39.58
C HIS A 188 -17.73 7.28 39.68
N PHE A 189 -17.27 6.11 39.21
CA PHE A 189 -18.03 4.87 39.35
C PHE A 189 -18.06 4.35 40.78
N GLY A 190 -17.05 4.61 41.59
CA GLY A 190 -17.03 4.32 43.02
C GLY A 190 -18.06 5.14 43.79
N VAL A 191 -18.21 6.43 43.48
CA VAL A 191 -19.23 7.30 44.08
C VAL A 191 -20.64 6.83 43.68
N VAL A 192 -20.87 6.56 42.39
CA VAL A 192 -22.16 6.00 41.94
C VAL A 192 -22.41 4.66 42.64
N GLY A 193 -21.44 3.76 42.66
CA GLY A 193 -21.54 2.48 43.37
C GLY A 193 -21.84 2.65 44.86
N SER A 194 -21.27 3.66 45.53
CA SER A 194 -21.53 3.92 46.95
C SER A 194 -22.96 4.39 47.23
N ILE A 195 -23.58 5.12 46.30
CA ILE A 195 -24.97 5.57 46.44
C ILE A 195 -25.94 4.38 46.27
N TYR A 196 -25.60 3.43 45.40
CA TYR A 196 -26.39 2.23 45.16
C TYR A 196 -25.97 1.03 46.04
N SER A 197 -25.06 1.23 46.99
CA SER A 197 -24.59 0.17 47.89
C SER A 197 -25.21 0.35 49.26
N ASP A 198 -26.00 -0.63 49.68
CA ASP A 198 -26.59 -0.76 51.01
C ASP A 198 -25.55 -0.76 52.14
N TRP A 199 -24.26 -0.85 51.80
CA TRP A 199 -23.15 -0.78 52.76
C TRP A 199 -22.92 0.62 53.37
N MET A 200 -23.41 1.68 52.73
CA MET A 200 -23.30 3.08 53.21
C MET A 200 -24.60 3.62 53.82
N ASP A 201 -25.66 2.82 53.88
CA ASP A 201 -26.90 3.19 54.56
C ASP A 201 -26.68 3.15 56.08
N PRO A 202 -26.97 4.22 56.84
CA PRO A 202 -26.90 4.17 58.30
C PRO A 202 -27.75 3.02 58.84
N VAL A 203 -27.15 2.18 59.70
CA VAL A 203 -27.90 1.17 60.45
C VAL A 203 -28.84 1.91 61.41
N ILE A 204 -30.08 2.08 61.00
CA ILE A 204 -31.13 2.60 61.87
C ILE A 204 -31.51 1.47 62.83
N ASP A 205 -31.35 1.72 64.12
CA ASP A 205 -31.68 0.74 65.16
C ASP A 205 -33.21 0.68 65.29
N ASP A 206 -33.82 -0.21 64.50
CA ASP A 206 -35.28 -0.36 64.36
C ASP A 206 -35.97 -0.56 65.72
N GLU A 207 -35.28 -1.15 66.70
CA GLU A 207 -35.81 -1.34 68.06
C GLU A 207 -36.14 -0.01 68.76
N SER A 208 -35.31 1.02 68.57
CA SER A 208 -35.50 2.33 69.22
C SER A 208 -36.62 3.14 68.56
N ASN A 209 -36.75 3.06 67.24
CA ASN A 209 -37.82 3.73 66.48
C ASN A 209 -39.17 3.03 66.66
N VAL A 210 -39.20 1.70 66.74
CA VAL A 210 -40.41 0.93 67.05
C VAL A 210 -40.84 1.18 68.49
N ALA A 211 -39.91 1.27 69.45
CA ALA A 211 -40.23 1.64 70.83
C ALA A 211 -40.81 3.07 70.94
N ALA A 212 -40.23 4.03 70.22
CA ALA A 212 -40.76 5.39 70.15
C ALA A 212 -42.14 5.47 69.48
N LEU A 213 -42.39 4.65 68.44
CA LEU A 213 -43.71 4.53 67.82
C LEU A 213 -44.74 3.93 68.80
N ILE A 214 -44.38 2.88 69.53
CA ILE A 214 -45.25 2.23 70.52
C ILE A 214 -45.60 3.19 71.67
N GLU A 215 -44.65 4.02 72.11
CA GLU A 215 -44.90 5.05 73.13
C GLU A 215 -45.83 6.16 72.62
N SER A 216 -45.68 6.59 71.36
CA SER A 216 -46.58 7.56 70.73
C SER A 216 -48.01 7.03 70.54
N VAL A 217 -48.17 5.72 70.29
CA VAL A 217 -49.48 5.06 70.22
C VAL A 217 -50.12 4.91 71.60
N LYS A 218 -49.33 4.71 72.67
CA LYS A 218 -49.84 4.69 74.05
C LYS A 218 -50.28 6.06 74.58
N GLN A 219 -49.77 7.15 74.02
CA GLN A 219 -50.14 8.53 74.39
C GLN A 219 -51.38 9.07 73.67
N LEU A 220 -52.03 8.28 72.82
CA LEU A 220 -53.32 8.65 72.25
C LEU A 220 -54.41 8.59 73.35
N PRO A 221 -55.17 9.68 73.59
CA PRO A 221 -56.28 9.66 74.54
C PRO A 221 -57.34 8.64 74.10
N PRO A 222 -58.03 7.98 75.06
CA PRO A 222 -59.01 6.95 74.74
C PRO A 222 -60.12 7.54 73.84
N PRO A 223 -60.50 6.86 72.75
CA PRO A 223 -61.60 7.32 71.91
C PRO A 223 -62.92 7.29 72.71
N PRO A 224 -63.81 8.28 72.54
CA PRO A 224 -65.16 8.18 73.07
C PRO A 224 -65.85 6.91 72.54
N PRO A 225 -66.67 6.22 73.36
CA PRO A 225 -67.39 5.01 72.96
C PRO A 225 -68.17 5.14 71.65
N VAL A 226 -68.10 4.04 70.91
CA VAL A 226 -68.47 3.79 69.52
C VAL A 226 -70.00 3.79 69.32
N GLU A 227 -70.49 4.56 68.35
CA GLU A 227 -71.75 4.24 67.67
C GLU A 227 -71.44 3.26 66.52
N GLN A 228 -71.94 2.03 66.70
CA GLN A 228 -71.96 0.88 65.80
C GLN A 228 -72.58 1.25 64.43
N PRO A 229 -72.46 0.45 63.32
CA PRO A 229 -72.38 -1.02 63.33
C PRO A 229 -71.65 -1.76 62.17
N LYS A 230 -71.45 -3.06 62.44
CA LYS A 230 -71.44 -4.24 61.53
C LYS A 230 -70.21 -4.58 60.68
N GLU A 231 -69.63 -5.71 61.08
CA GLU A 231 -68.90 -6.74 60.32
C GLU A 231 -69.13 -6.76 58.81
N THR A 232 -68.06 -6.93 58.05
CA THR A 232 -67.90 -8.15 57.24
C THR A 232 -66.42 -8.49 57.11
N GLU A 233 -66.11 -9.71 57.56
CA GLU A 233 -65.06 -10.65 57.14
C GLU A 233 -64.48 -10.35 55.73
N THR A 234 -63.20 -10.56 55.42
CA THR A 234 -62.57 -11.88 55.40
C THR A 234 -61.06 -11.75 55.13
N ALA A 235 -60.33 -12.70 55.69
CA ALA A 235 -58.98 -13.20 55.42
C ALA A 235 -58.44 -13.00 53.97
N THR A 236 -57.13 -13.01 53.69
CA THR A 236 -56.13 -13.98 54.16
C THR A 236 -54.72 -13.49 53.86
N ALA A 237 -53.80 -13.89 54.72
CA ALA A 237 -52.35 -13.82 54.60
C ALA A 237 -51.79 -14.68 53.45
N GLN A 238 -50.57 -14.32 53.03
CA GLN A 238 -49.37 -15.14 52.70
C GLN A 238 -49.62 -16.54 52.04
N THR A 239 -48.88 -17.05 51.06
CA THR A 239 -47.43 -17.06 50.88
C THR A 239 -47.12 -17.86 49.60
N ALA A 240 -45.89 -17.69 49.11
CA ALA A 240 -44.98 -18.73 48.61
C ALA A 240 -45.01 -19.18 47.14
N GLN A 241 -43.79 -19.05 46.58
CA GLN A 241 -43.01 -20.05 45.83
C GLN A 241 -43.06 -20.10 44.28
N ALA A 242 -41.83 -19.91 43.77
CA ALA A 242 -41.11 -20.78 42.83
C ALA A 242 -41.18 -20.52 41.31
N ALA A 243 -39.95 -20.49 40.76
CA ALA A 243 -39.50 -21.11 39.51
C ALA A 243 -39.82 -20.47 38.14
N ALA A 244 -38.71 -20.21 37.44
CA ALA A 244 -38.42 -20.59 36.05
C ALA A 244 -39.01 -19.82 34.85
N GLU A 245 -38.13 -19.72 33.85
CA GLU A 245 -38.33 -19.55 32.41
C GLU A 245 -38.84 -18.21 31.82
N ALA A 246 -37.97 -17.63 30.98
CA ALA A 246 -38.38 -16.82 29.83
C ALA A 246 -39.10 -17.73 28.80
N PRO A 247 -40.08 -17.27 27.99
CA PRO A 247 -39.78 -16.36 26.88
C PRO A 247 -40.90 -15.41 26.40
N LYS A 248 -40.47 -14.37 25.67
CA LYS A 248 -41.13 -13.65 24.54
C LYS A 248 -42.51 -12.95 24.70
N ALA A 249 -42.44 -11.66 24.36
CA ALA A 249 -43.21 -10.93 23.34
C ALA A 249 -44.58 -10.28 23.69
N SER A 250 -44.69 -9.04 23.19
CA SER A 250 -45.87 -8.15 23.07
C SER A 250 -46.42 -7.62 24.39
N GLY A 251 -46.90 -6.38 24.52
CA GLY A 251 -47.08 -5.26 23.62
C GLY A 251 -47.83 -4.14 24.39
N ALA A 252 -47.59 -2.90 23.97
CA ALA A 252 -48.45 -1.71 24.09
C ALA A 252 -48.96 -1.19 25.46
N SER A 253 -48.63 0.08 25.75
CA SER A 253 -49.51 1.12 26.33
C SER A 253 -48.72 2.43 26.47
N LYS A 254 -48.84 3.39 25.54
CA LYS A 254 -49.73 4.57 25.52
C LYS A 254 -49.32 5.74 26.45
N GLY A 255 -49.20 6.93 25.85
CA GLY A 255 -49.21 8.25 26.52
C GLY A 255 -48.15 9.21 25.96
N ALA A 256 -48.25 9.65 24.70
CA ALA A 256 -48.83 10.94 24.28
C ALA A 256 -48.07 12.20 24.77
N SER A 257 -47.32 12.83 23.86
CA SER A 257 -47.10 14.27 23.77
C SER A 257 -46.61 14.59 22.35
N ALA A 258 -47.36 15.39 21.60
CA ALA A 258 -47.04 15.77 20.23
C ALA A 258 -45.85 16.74 20.15
N PRO A 259 -45.03 16.63 19.09
CA PRO A 259 -44.69 17.80 18.30
C PRO A 259 -45.04 17.60 16.81
N GLY A 260 -45.14 18.72 16.09
CA GLY A 260 -45.84 18.89 14.82
C GLY A 260 -45.58 17.84 13.75
N LYS A 261 -46.67 17.42 13.09
CA LYS A 261 -46.63 16.55 11.93
C LYS A 261 -45.91 17.26 10.79
N VAL A 262 -44.72 16.78 10.46
CA VAL A 262 -44.10 17.04 9.15
C VAL A 262 -45.09 16.50 8.11
N SER A 263 -45.67 17.37 7.28
CA SER A 263 -46.55 16.93 6.19
C SER A 263 -45.83 15.90 5.32
N ASP A 264 -46.52 14.90 4.79
CA ASP A 264 -45.92 13.83 3.97
C ASP A 264 -45.06 14.39 2.81
N ALA A 265 -45.44 15.55 2.25
CA ALA A 265 -44.65 16.26 1.24
C ALA A 265 -43.28 16.75 1.75
N ARG A 266 -43.20 17.18 3.01
CA ARG A 266 -41.96 17.65 3.65
C ARG A 266 -41.11 16.48 4.17
N ALA A 267 -41.74 15.38 4.58
CA ALA A 267 -41.03 14.13 4.86
C ALA A 267 -40.40 13.56 3.57
N ALA A 268 -41.13 13.57 2.45
CA ALA A 268 -40.61 13.18 1.15
C ALA A 268 -39.49 14.10 0.64
N ALA A 269 -39.57 15.40 0.91
CA ALA A 269 -38.50 16.34 0.58
C ALA A 269 -37.22 16.06 1.40
N ILE A 270 -37.35 15.79 2.71
CA ILE A 270 -36.22 15.47 3.59
C ILE A 270 -35.58 14.12 3.21
N VAL A 271 -36.38 13.13 2.79
CA VAL A 271 -35.86 11.83 2.29
C VAL A 271 -35.09 12.03 0.98
N ASN A 272 -35.58 12.85 0.06
CA ASN A 272 -34.86 13.19 -1.16
C ASN A 272 -33.55 13.96 -0.89
N GLU A 273 -33.55 14.86 0.09
CA GLU A 273 -32.38 15.63 0.50
C GLU A 273 -31.33 14.72 1.18
N LEU A 274 -31.77 13.75 1.99
CA LEU A 274 -30.91 12.72 2.58
C LEU A 274 -30.31 11.79 1.52
N GLN A 275 -31.08 11.38 0.50
CA GLN A 275 -30.54 10.57 -0.61
C GLN A 275 -29.53 11.35 -1.48
N GLN A 276 -29.70 12.67 -1.63
CA GLN A 276 -28.71 13.51 -2.30
C GLN A 276 -27.43 13.66 -1.48
N LEU A 277 -27.55 13.80 -0.15
CA LEU A 277 -26.41 13.82 0.77
C LEU A 277 -25.70 12.47 0.83
N GLU A 278 -26.42 11.36 0.77
CA GLU A 278 -25.86 10.01 0.71
C GLU A 278 -25.09 9.78 -0.59
N MET A 279 -25.61 10.21 -1.73
CA MET A 279 -24.88 10.14 -3.01
C MET A 279 -23.68 11.10 -3.08
N GLN A 280 -23.73 12.26 -2.43
CA GLN A 280 -22.57 13.14 -2.29
C GLN A 280 -21.51 12.58 -1.33
N MET A 281 -21.94 11.93 -0.24
CA MET A 281 -21.06 11.18 0.67
C MET A 281 -20.40 10.00 -0.04
N LEU A 282 -21.17 9.26 -0.86
CA LEU A 282 -20.65 8.14 -1.65
C LEU A 282 -19.72 8.64 -2.78
N GLY A 283 -20.00 9.80 -3.38
CA GLY A 283 -19.15 10.48 -4.36
C GLY A 283 -17.86 11.07 -3.76
N ALA A 284 -17.90 11.50 -2.50
CA ALA A 284 -16.73 11.99 -1.76
C ALA A 284 -15.84 10.83 -1.25
N LEU A 285 -16.45 9.71 -0.83
CA LEU A 285 -15.74 8.47 -0.54
C LEU A 285 -15.22 7.78 -1.81
N SER A 286 -15.86 7.99 -2.97
CA SER A 286 -15.39 7.50 -4.28
C SER A 286 -14.45 8.48 -5.02
N SER A 287 -13.77 9.37 -4.30
CA SER A 287 -12.74 10.26 -4.86
C SER A 287 -11.48 9.51 -5.36
N THR A 288 -11.50 8.18 -5.35
CA THR A 288 -10.54 7.31 -6.02
C THR A 288 -11.20 6.79 -7.30
N GLY A 289 -10.79 7.32 -8.46
CA GLY A 289 -11.53 7.23 -9.73
C GLY A 289 -12.00 5.83 -10.18
N ASN A 290 -12.95 5.83 -11.12
CA ASN A 290 -13.64 4.64 -11.66
C ASN A 290 -12.71 3.50 -12.14
N ALA A 291 -11.45 3.77 -12.45
CA ALA A 291 -10.47 2.75 -12.82
C ALA A 291 -10.03 1.87 -11.64
N THR A 292 -10.08 2.38 -10.41
CA THR A 292 -9.62 1.65 -9.21
C THR A 292 -10.77 1.03 -8.42
N ALA A 293 -11.99 1.56 -8.55
CA ALA A 293 -13.16 1.05 -7.83
C ALA A 293 -13.54 -0.37 -8.28
N ASN A 294 -13.58 -0.63 -9.60
CA ASN A 294 -13.97 -1.94 -10.15
C ASN A 294 -12.91 -3.05 -9.90
N VAL A 295 -11.63 -2.67 -9.86
CA VAL A 295 -10.54 -3.62 -9.55
C VAL A 295 -10.58 -4.04 -8.07
N LEU A 296 -11.00 -3.14 -7.18
CA LEU A 296 -11.10 -3.42 -5.74
C LEU A 296 -12.39 -4.16 -5.35
N THR A 297 -13.48 -3.99 -6.11
CA THR A 297 -14.77 -4.67 -5.82
C THR A 297 -14.93 -6.02 -6.50
N SER A 298 -14.36 -6.23 -7.69
CA SER A 298 -14.59 -7.46 -8.46
C SER A 298 -13.32 -8.24 -8.79
N GLY A 299 -12.13 -7.64 -8.65
CA GLY A 299 -10.85 -8.33 -8.83
C GLY A 299 -10.48 -8.65 -10.29
N ASP A 300 -11.30 -8.21 -11.24
CA ASP A 300 -11.13 -8.41 -12.67
C ASP A 300 -11.05 -7.06 -13.43
N VAL A 301 -10.11 -6.99 -14.37
CA VAL A 301 -9.99 -5.88 -15.31
C VAL A 301 -10.98 -6.13 -16.43
N SER A 302 -12.04 -5.32 -16.52
CA SER A 302 -13.11 -5.51 -17.49
C SER A 302 -12.55 -5.51 -18.93
N LEU A 303 -12.82 -6.57 -19.69
CA LEU A 303 -12.45 -6.69 -21.11
C LEU A 303 -12.98 -5.53 -21.96
N GLU A 304 -14.08 -4.88 -21.54
CA GLU A 304 -14.64 -3.69 -22.16
C GLU A 304 -13.70 -2.47 -22.09
N LEU A 305 -12.89 -2.37 -21.03
CA LEU A 305 -11.87 -1.33 -20.89
C LEU A 305 -10.67 -1.57 -21.82
N LEU A 306 -10.34 -2.86 -22.07
CA LEU A 306 -9.32 -3.25 -23.04
C LEU A 306 -9.82 -3.10 -24.48
N GLU A 307 -11.07 -3.42 -24.76
CA GLU A 307 -11.70 -3.24 -26.07
C GLU A 307 -11.87 -1.75 -26.39
N GLY A 308 -12.20 -0.91 -25.40
CA GLY A 308 -12.21 0.55 -25.54
C GLY A 308 -10.82 1.15 -25.80
N ALA A 309 -9.77 0.59 -25.20
CA ALA A 309 -8.39 0.99 -25.48
C ALA A 309 -7.89 0.47 -26.84
N ALA A 310 -8.31 -0.73 -27.26
CA ALA A 310 -7.95 -1.33 -28.54
C ALA A 310 -8.71 -0.73 -29.74
N SER A 311 -9.96 -0.29 -29.52
CA SER A 311 -10.76 0.44 -30.52
C SER A 311 -10.47 1.93 -30.57
N SER A 312 -9.71 2.46 -29.58
CA SER A 312 -9.17 3.81 -29.67
C SER A 312 -8.17 3.87 -30.83
N ASN A 313 -8.46 4.70 -31.82
CA ASN A 313 -7.77 4.78 -33.11
C ASN A 313 -6.32 5.36 -33.04
N SER A 314 -5.63 5.13 -31.92
CA SER A 314 -4.26 5.56 -31.62
C SER A 314 -3.18 4.60 -32.17
N GLY A 315 -3.59 3.44 -32.72
CA GLY A 315 -2.66 2.34 -33.02
C GLY A 315 -2.28 2.06 -34.48
N VAL A 316 -3.05 2.47 -35.50
CA VAL A 316 -2.79 2.03 -36.88
C VAL A 316 -3.23 3.07 -37.93
N GLY A 317 -2.25 3.71 -38.58
CA GLY A 317 -2.47 4.50 -39.80
C GLY A 317 -2.24 3.66 -41.06
N ARG A 318 -3.03 3.93 -42.13
CA ARG A 318 -2.89 3.36 -43.47
C ARG A 318 -1.71 4.03 -44.21
N GLY A 319 -0.67 3.29 -44.60
CA GLY A 319 0.31 3.78 -45.59
C GLY A 319 1.67 3.08 -45.65
N GLY A 320 1.97 2.43 -46.78
CA GLY A 320 3.08 1.52 -47.11
C GLY A 320 4.51 1.79 -46.59
N VAL A 321 5.26 0.69 -46.41
CA VAL A 321 6.69 0.45 -46.07
C VAL A 321 7.62 1.59 -45.60
N ALA A 322 7.14 2.51 -44.78
CA ALA A 322 7.50 2.59 -43.35
C ALA A 322 6.21 2.43 -42.49
N GLY A 323 5.23 1.79 -43.14
CA GLY A 323 3.88 1.40 -42.75
C GLY A 323 3.37 0.36 -43.77
N LEU A 324 4.13 -0.73 -43.93
CA LEU A 324 3.72 -2.07 -44.42
C LEU A 324 3.32 -2.26 -45.90
N ASN A 325 4.05 -3.15 -46.60
CA ASN A 325 3.61 -4.02 -47.72
C ASN A 325 4.81 -4.82 -48.26
N LEU A 326 4.83 -6.11 -47.98
CA LEU A 326 5.64 -7.07 -48.73
C LEU A 326 4.91 -7.33 -50.05
N SER A 327 5.40 -6.77 -51.16
CA SER A 327 5.03 -7.25 -52.48
C SER A 327 6.25 -7.33 -53.40
N SER A 328 6.36 -8.51 -54.00
CA SER A 328 7.06 -8.85 -55.24
C SER A 328 8.57 -8.62 -55.33
N GLY A 329 9.30 -9.74 -55.30
CA GLY A 329 10.48 -9.95 -56.15
C GLY A 329 11.81 -10.09 -55.41
N GLY A 330 12.32 -11.32 -55.34
CA GLY A 330 13.73 -11.59 -55.06
C GLY A 330 13.99 -12.23 -53.70
N SER A 331 14.13 -13.55 -53.70
CA SER A 331 14.58 -14.36 -52.57
C SER A 331 15.94 -13.87 -52.02
N GLY A 332 15.95 -13.33 -50.80
CA GLY A 332 17.16 -13.02 -50.06
C GLY A 332 16.84 -12.65 -48.60
N THR A 333 17.50 -13.32 -47.65
CA THR A 333 17.33 -13.10 -46.21
C THR A 333 17.84 -11.71 -45.80
N VAL A 334 17.02 -10.94 -45.09
CA VAL A 334 17.37 -9.63 -44.55
C VAL A 334 18.46 -9.79 -43.49
N ARG A 335 19.61 -9.11 -43.68
CA ARG A 335 20.79 -9.16 -42.81
C ARG A 335 20.85 -7.86 -41.98
N PRO A 336 20.48 -7.86 -40.68
CA PRO A 336 20.53 -6.65 -39.86
C PRO A 336 22.00 -6.27 -39.59
N GLY A 337 22.40 -5.04 -39.91
CA GLY A 337 23.73 -4.48 -39.60
C GLY A 337 24.60 -4.05 -40.79
N ALA A 338 24.12 -4.12 -42.04
CA ALA A 338 24.93 -3.79 -43.22
C ALA A 338 24.93 -2.31 -43.64
N VAL A 339 24.18 -1.41 -42.98
CA VAL A 339 24.12 0.01 -43.36
C VAL A 339 24.42 0.94 -42.18
N GLY A 340 25.67 1.43 -42.14
CA GLY A 340 26.16 2.57 -41.34
C GLY A 340 26.43 2.26 -39.87
N GLY A 341 27.64 2.31 -39.31
CA GLY A 341 28.84 3.01 -39.73
C GLY A 341 29.28 4.05 -38.68
N SER A 342 29.54 3.63 -37.43
CA SER A 342 30.41 4.37 -36.48
C SER A 342 30.87 3.42 -35.36
N GLY A 343 32.16 3.07 -35.38
CA GLY A 343 32.81 2.24 -34.36
C GLY A 343 33.63 3.03 -33.34
N LEU A 344 34.16 2.27 -32.37
CA LEU A 344 35.45 2.44 -31.68
C LEU A 344 35.68 3.62 -30.69
N ALA A 345 34.65 4.20 -30.07
CA ALA A 345 34.84 5.19 -28.99
C ALA A 345 34.14 4.88 -27.65
N GLY A 346 33.82 3.61 -27.36
CA GLY A 346 33.18 3.23 -26.08
C GLY A 346 33.60 1.86 -25.54
N ILE A 347 34.72 1.32 -26.03
CA ILE A 347 35.37 0.15 -25.46
C ILE A 347 36.29 0.66 -24.33
N GLY A 348 36.08 0.12 -23.14
CA GLY A 348 36.51 0.63 -21.84
C GLY A 348 35.47 0.23 -20.79
N ASP A 349 35.05 -1.05 -20.76
CA ASP A 349 35.68 -2.13 -19.96
C ASP A 349 35.02 -2.18 -18.55
N THR A 350 34.48 -3.30 -18.04
CA THR A 350 35.00 -4.68 -18.07
C THR A 350 33.92 -5.80 -18.04
N SER A 351 34.09 -6.77 -18.94
CA SER A 351 33.88 -8.24 -18.82
C SER A 351 32.58 -8.86 -18.30
N SER A 352 31.77 -9.47 -19.19
CA SER A 352 31.80 -10.92 -19.47
C SER A 352 30.75 -11.31 -20.51
N ALA A 353 31.13 -12.25 -21.39
CA ALA A 353 30.45 -12.59 -22.64
C ALA A 353 29.28 -13.58 -22.46
N GLY A 354 28.17 -13.31 -23.15
CA GLY A 354 27.08 -14.26 -23.44
C GLY A 354 26.01 -13.60 -24.33
N PRO A 355 25.45 -14.28 -25.35
CA PRO A 355 24.48 -13.68 -26.25
C PRO A 355 23.11 -13.67 -25.57
N ALA A 356 22.82 -12.63 -24.80
CA ALA A 356 21.48 -12.36 -24.31
C ALA A 356 20.80 -11.40 -25.29
N THR A 357 20.10 -11.95 -26.29
CA THR A 357 19.03 -11.23 -26.99
C THR A 357 17.85 -11.07 -26.04
N ALA A 358 18.00 -10.21 -25.03
CA ALA A 358 16.86 -9.59 -24.38
C ALA A 358 16.39 -8.49 -25.34
N GLY A 359 15.18 -8.64 -25.87
CA GLY A 359 14.57 -7.64 -26.75
C GLY A 359 14.70 -6.26 -26.12
N SER A 360 15.25 -5.29 -26.86
CA SER A 360 15.29 -3.92 -26.39
C SER A 360 13.84 -3.47 -26.22
N THR A 361 13.49 -3.11 -24.99
CA THR A 361 12.24 -2.40 -24.73
C THR A 361 12.34 -1.07 -25.48
N GLN A 362 11.63 -0.96 -26.60
CA GLN A 362 11.36 0.34 -27.22
C GLN A 362 10.54 1.11 -26.19
N LYS A 363 11.21 2.01 -25.47
CA LYS A 363 10.56 2.98 -24.60
C LYS A 363 9.68 3.83 -25.51
N VAL A 364 8.39 3.52 -25.56
CA VAL A 364 7.40 4.34 -26.25
C VAL A 364 7.51 5.73 -25.66
N LYS A 365 8.03 6.66 -26.46
CA LYS A 365 8.23 8.04 -26.03
C LYS A 365 6.84 8.66 -25.91
N GLY A 366 6.36 8.79 -24.68
CA GLY A 366 5.08 9.45 -24.40
C GLY A 366 5.05 10.88 -24.95
N PRO A 367 3.85 11.47 -25.09
CA PRO A 367 3.68 12.82 -25.61
C PRO A 367 4.56 13.81 -24.83
N VAL A 368 5.35 14.59 -25.55
CA VAL A 368 6.20 15.61 -24.97
C VAL A 368 5.52 16.96 -25.10
N GLY A 369 5.32 17.63 -23.98
CA GLY A 369 4.78 18.98 -23.93
C GLY A 369 5.89 20.01 -23.86
N SER A 370 5.61 21.20 -24.39
CA SER A 370 6.46 22.37 -24.18
C SER A 370 5.78 23.34 -23.22
N ALA A 371 6.60 23.95 -22.36
CA ALA A 371 6.20 25.04 -21.48
C ALA A 371 6.99 26.27 -21.91
N GLN A 372 6.28 27.28 -22.41
CA GLN A 372 6.82 28.55 -22.83
C GLN A 372 6.62 29.54 -21.69
N VAL A 373 7.71 29.96 -21.08
CA VAL A 373 7.70 30.95 -20.00
C VAL A 373 7.85 32.32 -20.65
N GLY A 374 6.85 33.18 -20.48
CA GLY A 374 6.93 34.57 -20.92
C GLY A 374 7.80 35.41 -19.97
N GLY A 375 8.04 36.67 -20.35
CA GLY A 375 8.83 37.58 -19.53
C GLY A 375 8.23 37.78 -18.13
N ALA A 376 9.08 37.74 -17.11
CA ALA A 376 8.69 38.07 -15.75
C ALA A 376 8.35 39.57 -15.66
N ALA A 377 7.12 39.90 -15.27
CA ALA A 377 6.74 41.28 -14.99
C ALA A 377 6.88 41.53 -13.49
N VAL A 378 7.78 42.44 -13.11
CA VAL A 378 8.06 42.78 -11.71
C VAL A 378 7.39 44.11 -11.37
N SER A 379 6.72 44.20 -10.23
CA SER A 379 6.08 45.41 -9.72
C SER A 379 6.32 45.55 -8.21
N GLY A 380 6.43 46.79 -7.72
CA GLY A 380 6.59 47.10 -6.30
C GLY A 380 8.01 47.02 -5.74
N GLY A 381 9.02 46.80 -6.60
CA GLY A 381 10.45 46.76 -6.28
C GLY A 381 11.25 46.22 -7.47
N ASN A 382 12.54 46.53 -7.56
CA ASN A 382 13.42 45.94 -8.58
C ASN A 382 14.00 44.62 -8.06
N VAL A 383 13.99 43.58 -8.90
CA VAL A 383 14.57 42.27 -8.61
C VAL A 383 15.53 41.91 -9.74
N ALA A 384 16.82 42.12 -9.50
CA ALA A 384 17.86 42.10 -10.55
C ALA A 384 17.92 40.78 -11.35
N ASN A 385 17.60 39.64 -10.74
CA ASN A 385 17.67 38.32 -11.36
C ASN A 385 16.31 37.72 -11.74
N ALA A 386 15.21 38.49 -11.66
CA ALA A 386 13.85 37.94 -11.83
C ALA A 386 13.65 37.21 -13.16
N SER A 387 14.11 37.79 -14.27
CA SER A 387 14.03 37.19 -15.60
C SER A 387 14.85 35.89 -15.71
N SER A 388 16.07 35.88 -15.16
CA SER A 388 16.96 34.71 -15.16
C SER A 388 16.41 33.55 -14.31
N VAL A 389 15.88 33.86 -13.12
CA VAL A 389 15.27 32.86 -12.23
C VAL A 389 14.03 32.27 -12.90
N VAL A 390 13.18 33.11 -13.50
CA VAL A 390 11.97 32.68 -14.21
C VAL A 390 12.28 31.84 -15.43
N ALA A 391 13.29 32.20 -16.23
CA ALA A 391 13.74 31.40 -17.36
C ALA A 391 14.30 30.04 -16.90
N GLY A 392 15.07 30.00 -15.80
CA GLY A 392 15.60 28.76 -15.20
C GLY A 392 14.53 27.79 -14.72
N MET A 393 13.32 28.26 -14.41
CA MET A 393 12.21 27.41 -13.98
C MET A 393 11.54 26.65 -15.14
N GLY A 394 11.76 27.03 -16.40
CA GLY A 394 11.08 26.44 -17.55
C GLY A 394 11.28 24.92 -17.69
N ALA A 395 12.44 24.38 -17.31
CA ALA A 395 12.65 22.93 -17.27
C ALA A 395 11.79 22.22 -16.20
N GLY A 396 11.57 22.86 -15.06
CA GLY A 396 10.68 22.38 -14.00
C GLY A 396 9.23 22.39 -14.45
N PHE A 397 8.78 23.48 -15.09
CA PHE A 397 7.42 23.59 -15.60
C PHE A 397 7.12 22.57 -16.71
N ARG A 398 8.08 22.31 -17.62
CA ARG A 398 7.97 21.22 -18.61
C ARG A 398 7.80 19.86 -17.95
N ARG A 399 8.51 19.58 -16.85
CA ARG A 399 8.34 18.32 -16.11
C ARG A 399 6.95 18.19 -15.48
N CYS A 400 6.44 19.27 -14.88
CA CYS A 400 5.08 19.29 -14.33
C CYS A 400 4.03 19.00 -15.42
N TYR A 401 4.17 19.62 -16.58
CA TYR A 401 3.24 19.43 -17.70
C TYR A 401 3.35 18.05 -18.36
N ASN A 402 4.56 17.52 -18.58
CA ASN A 402 4.76 16.17 -19.12
C ASN A 402 4.20 15.07 -18.22
N ARG A 403 4.11 15.32 -16.90
CA ARG A 403 3.40 14.43 -15.98
C ARG A 403 1.89 14.54 -16.17
N GLY A 404 1.36 15.74 -16.32
CA GLY A 404 -0.07 15.95 -16.65
C GLY A 404 -0.47 15.34 -17.99
N LEU A 405 0.39 15.39 -19.00
CA LEU A 405 0.15 14.77 -20.32
C LEU A 405 0.12 13.24 -20.31
N GLN A 406 0.65 12.61 -19.25
CA GLN A 406 0.48 11.15 -19.05
C GLN A 406 -0.92 10.81 -18.55
N GLU A 407 -1.61 11.76 -17.91
CA GLU A 407 -2.97 11.62 -17.41
C GLU A 407 -4.00 12.05 -18.47
N ASP A 408 -3.78 13.21 -19.11
CA ASP A 408 -4.60 13.72 -20.22
C ASP A 408 -3.70 14.23 -21.36
N PRO A 409 -3.55 13.46 -22.46
CA PRO A 409 -2.72 13.82 -23.61
C PRO A 409 -3.20 15.04 -24.39
N THR A 410 -4.44 15.49 -24.20
CA THR A 410 -5.05 16.59 -24.97
C THR A 410 -4.96 17.95 -24.26
N MET A 411 -4.45 17.97 -23.02
CA MET A 411 -4.41 19.15 -22.17
C MET A 411 -3.58 20.28 -22.77
N LYS A 412 -4.16 21.47 -22.92
CA LYS A 412 -3.49 22.70 -23.37
C LYS A 412 -4.05 23.88 -22.58
N GLY A 413 -3.18 24.78 -22.15
CA GLY A 413 -3.63 25.91 -21.33
C GLY A 413 -2.54 26.89 -20.98
N SER A 414 -2.93 27.96 -20.31
CA SER A 414 -2.02 29.01 -19.85
C SER A 414 -2.30 29.35 -18.40
N VAL A 415 -1.23 29.57 -17.63
CA VAL A 415 -1.30 29.98 -16.24
C VAL A 415 -0.39 31.19 -16.03
N ARG A 416 -0.92 32.19 -15.33
CA ARG A 416 -0.20 33.33 -14.79
C ARG A 416 -0.08 33.15 -13.28
N ILE A 417 1.16 33.01 -12.81
CA ILE A 417 1.46 32.92 -11.38
C ILE A 417 1.87 34.30 -10.87
N THR A 418 1.17 34.79 -9.85
CA THR A 418 1.54 36.02 -9.14
C THR A 418 2.25 35.63 -7.85
N ALA A 419 3.55 35.88 -7.78
CA ALA A 419 4.39 35.57 -6.64
C ALA A 419 4.73 36.84 -5.83
N ARG A 420 4.58 36.79 -4.50
CA ARG A 420 5.07 37.85 -3.59
C ARG A 420 6.43 37.46 -3.05
N ILE A 421 7.41 38.33 -3.24
CA ILE A 421 8.80 38.15 -2.85
C ILE A 421 9.06 38.91 -1.56
N GLY A 422 9.64 38.22 -0.58
CA GLY A 422 10.05 38.75 0.71
C GLY A 422 11.38 39.52 0.66
N PRO A 423 11.78 40.12 1.79
CA PRO A 423 12.95 40.99 1.86
C PRO A 423 14.28 40.25 1.61
N ASN A 424 14.34 38.93 1.82
CA ASN A 424 15.53 38.12 1.53
C ASN A 424 15.46 37.44 0.15
N GLY A 425 14.45 37.77 -0.68
CA GLY A 425 14.25 37.19 -2.00
C GLY A 425 13.50 35.84 -2.02
N GLU A 426 13.01 35.39 -0.87
CA GLU A 426 12.16 34.21 -0.71
C GLU A 426 10.74 34.46 -1.27
N VAL A 427 10.07 33.40 -1.73
CA VAL A 427 8.67 33.52 -2.18
C VAL A 427 7.74 33.30 -0.99
N LEU A 428 7.04 34.36 -0.58
CA LEU A 428 6.07 34.32 0.54
C LEU A 428 4.73 33.72 0.13
N SER A 429 4.32 33.94 -1.11
CA SER A 429 3.10 33.36 -1.67
C SER A 429 3.16 33.30 -3.19
N ALA A 430 2.45 32.34 -3.79
CA ALA A 430 2.31 32.17 -5.22
C ALA A 430 0.85 31.83 -5.54
N THR A 431 0.14 32.75 -6.19
CA THR A 431 -1.27 32.61 -6.54
C THR A 431 -1.41 32.31 -8.02
N PRO A 432 -1.94 31.14 -8.43
CA PRO A 432 -2.18 30.85 -9.83
C PRO A 432 -3.46 31.50 -10.32
N SER A 433 -3.45 31.95 -11.58
CA SER A 433 -4.62 32.42 -12.32
C SER A 433 -4.53 31.93 -13.77
N GLY A 434 -5.58 31.32 -14.30
CA GLY A 434 -5.53 30.72 -15.65
C GLY A 434 -6.48 29.53 -15.80
N GLY A 435 -6.48 28.92 -16.99
CA GLY A 435 -7.39 27.84 -17.35
C GLY A 435 -6.80 26.87 -18.38
N GLY A 436 -7.43 25.70 -18.53
CA GLY A 436 -7.02 24.65 -19.47
C GLY A 436 -5.97 23.66 -18.94
N LEU A 437 -5.66 23.68 -17.64
CA LEU A 437 -4.73 22.74 -17.00
C LEU A 437 -5.40 22.04 -15.81
N SER A 438 -5.00 20.80 -15.52
CA SER A 438 -5.48 20.09 -14.34
C SER A 438 -4.91 20.70 -13.04
N GLY A 439 -5.64 20.52 -11.93
CA GLY A 439 -5.19 20.98 -10.61
C GLY A 439 -3.83 20.39 -10.19
N THR A 440 -3.52 19.18 -10.64
CA THR A 440 -2.22 18.51 -10.41
C THR A 440 -1.06 19.25 -11.08
N VAL A 441 -1.25 19.73 -12.32
CA VAL A 441 -0.21 20.49 -13.03
C VAL A 441 -0.04 21.87 -12.39
N VAL A 442 -1.15 22.54 -12.05
CA VAL A 442 -1.12 23.87 -11.43
C VAL A 442 -0.42 23.83 -10.07
N SER A 443 -0.73 22.84 -9.23
CA SER A 443 -0.08 22.68 -7.91
C SER A 443 1.42 22.39 -8.02
N CYS A 444 1.83 21.55 -8.98
CA CYS A 444 3.25 21.29 -9.27
C CYS A 444 4.00 22.56 -9.69
N VAL A 445 3.39 23.39 -10.56
CA VAL A 445 3.96 24.66 -11.01
C VAL A 445 4.07 25.66 -9.86
N VAL A 446 3.03 25.78 -9.03
CA VAL A 446 3.03 26.64 -7.84
C VAL A 446 4.13 26.20 -6.87
N ALA A 447 4.26 24.90 -6.58
CA ALA A 447 5.33 24.38 -5.72
C ALA A 447 6.73 24.72 -6.26
N ARG A 448 6.91 24.64 -7.59
CA ARG A 448 8.17 25.03 -8.22
C ARG A 448 8.48 26.52 -8.03
N VAL A 449 7.49 27.39 -8.16
CA VAL A 449 7.64 28.83 -7.92
C VAL A 449 7.92 29.11 -6.45
N MET A 450 7.21 28.47 -5.51
CA MET A 450 7.45 28.63 -4.07
C MET A 450 8.88 28.22 -3.65
N SER A 451 9.47 27.25 -4.34
CA SER A 451 10.85 26.80 -4.10
C SER A 451 11.94 27.69 -4.72
N ALA A 452 11.55 28.74 -5.46
CA ALA A 452 12.50 29.61 -6.14
C ALA A 452 13.08 30.66 -5.18
N GLN A 453 14.34 31.03 -5.42
CA GLN A 453 15.03 32.09 -4.69
C GLN A 453 15.33 33.24 -5.64
N PHE A 454 14.79 34.41 -5.35
CA PHE A 454 15.06 35.66 -6.05
C PHE A 454 16.15 36.45 -5.33
N ALA A 455 16.69 37.46 -6.00
CA ALA A 455 17.50 38.47 -5.34
C ALA A 455 16.62 39.33 -4.42
N PRO A 456 17.14 39.84 -3.29
CA PRO A 456 16.44 40.78 -2.43
C PRO A 456 15.89 41.97 -3.23
N PRO A 457 14.59 42.30 -3.10
CA PRO A 457 13.99 43.41 -3.82
C PRO A 457 14.40 44.76 -3.24
N GLU A 458 14.66 45.74 -4.11
CA GLU A 458 14.85 47.14 -3.71
C GLU A 458 13.52 47.67 -3.13
N GLY A 459 13.46 47.87 -1.81
CA GLY A 459 12.26 48.33 -1.10
C GLY A 459 11.61 47.33 -0.13
N GLY A 460 12.22 46.15 0.10
CA GLY A 460 11.80 45.21 1.15
C GLY A 460 10.70 44.22 0.73
N GLY A 461 10.15 44.34 -0.48
CA GLY A 461 9.25 43.37 -1.08
C GLY A 461 9.05 43.63 -2.58
N ALA A 462 8.66 42.61 -3.35
CA ALA A 462 8.28 42.78 -4.75
C ALA A 462 7.20 41.78 -5.15
N THR A 463 6.44 42.08 -6.19
CA THR A 463 5.50 41.15 -6.81
C THR A 463 5.98 40.78 -8.21
N VAL A 464 6.17 39.49 -8.47
CA VAL A 464 6.60 38.96 -9.77
C VAL A 464 5.45 38.19 -10.40
N VAL A 465 5.05 38.61 -11.59
CA VAL A 465 4.03 37.94 -12.40
C VAL A 465 4.71 37.12 -13.50
N ILE A 466 4.45 35.82 -13.48
CA ILE A 466 5.09 34.82 -14.35
C ILE A 466 4.02 34.22 -15.28
N PRO A 467 3.92 34.66 -16.54
CA PRO A 467 3.05 34.03 -17.52
C PRO A 467 3.71 32.76 -18.09
N VAL A 468 2.99 31.65 -18.09
CA VAL A 468 3.43 30.38 -18.68
C VAL A 468 2.35 29.82 -19.58
N THR A 469 2.72 29.44 -20.80
CA THR A 469 1.84 28.78 -21.78
C THR A 469 2.30 27.35 -22.00
N PHE A 470 1.38 26.40 -22.00
CA PHE A 470 1.66 24.98 -22.17
C PHE A 470 0.97 24.45 -23.43
N VAL A 471 1.75 23.85 -24.32
CA VAL A 471 1.26 23.27 -25.57
C VAL A 471 1.89 21.89 -25.80
N SER A 472 1.06 20.92 -26.20
CA SER A 472 1.53 19.60 -26.65
C SER A 472 2.32 19.76 -27.95
N GLN A 473 3.51 19.15 -28.05
CA GLN A 473 4.28 19.13 -29.30
C GLN A 473 3.89 17.97 -30.19
#